data_AF-A0A958PTK6-F1
#
_entry.id   AF-A0A958PTK6-F1
#
_cell.length_a   1.000
_cell.length_b   1.000
_cell.length_c   1.000
_cell.angle_alpha   90.00
_cell.angle_beta   90.00
_cell.angle_gamma   90.00
#
_symmetry.space_group_name_H-M   'P 1'
#
loop_
_entity.id
_entity.type
_entity.pdbx_description
1 polymer ?
#
loop_
_entity_poly.entity_id
_entity_poly.type
_entity_poly.pdbx_seq_one_letter_code
_entity_poly.pdbx_strand_id
1 'polypeptide(L)'
;MFFRYSLLSIFIGGIFYSYTSLVGCGLSLNDKTPEPEPVVVSPDKYNCFSDIGTHISRYFSDQMSIPEIKTVMNCLQRSVVQFERYTHGQSRSSYTPEEFKRFIERYFVKDRTIPDRLVKELMILKVALVGGQLVEVTRKELLHLGEFIGFLGDILLDVKPYLGIYNLQAQSIHEGDSTSINLVPATDVLLQNAEKLGDWISRSERSYSLDSFSALVHEVRLFTNWGEIHQNGHSAEDWISLLQAFKSAMVRPPQNVVLSSDWKPLMSALAQWYVVWLNYKYHILNGPILYGKGFKILVSTSELGIKLLRNSLNLQPEKTIHYGQINAIIDSAGKLQLLPAKLRLSSIHSLVKVVFDKIFGDSSIAPRNRQSPGLTR
;
A
#
# COMPACT_ATOMS: atom_id res chain seq x y z
N MET A 1 -19.59 -29.90 -32.21
CA MET A 1 -18.31 -30.36 -31.63
C MET A 1 -17.82 -29.30 -30.64
N PHE A 2 -18.07 -29.35 -29.33
CA PHE A 2 -19.01 -30.10 -28.50
C PHE A 2 -19.68 -29.07 -27.58
N PHE A 3 -21.00 -29.07 -27.59
CA PHE A 3 -21.92 -28.31 -26.73
C PHE A 3 -22.24 -29.14 -25.47
N ARG A 4 -22.70 -28.51 -24.37
CA ARG A 4 -23.87 -28.91 -23.55
C ARG A 4 -24.01 -28.03 -22.30
N TYR A 5 -25.06 -27.21 -22.15
CA TYR A 5 -26.49 -27.50 -21.81
C TYR A 5 -26.67 -27.81 -20.31
N SER A 6 -27.35 -26.94 -19.55
CA SER A 6 -28.81 -26.83 -19.28
C SER A 6 -29.30 -27.64 -18.09
N LEU A 7 -29.91 -26.90 -17.16
CA LEU A 7 -31.19 -27.09 -16.48
C LEU A 7 -32.00 -28.40 -16.69
N LEU A 8 -32.63 -28.77 -15.57
CA LEU A 8 -33.90 -29.48 -15.38
C LEU A 8 -33.89 -31.02 -15.27
N SER A 9 -34.24 -31.53 -14.07
CA SER A 9 -35.22 -32.61 -13.80
C SER A 9 -35.22 -32.90 -12.28
N ILE A 10 -36.25 -32.49 -11.54
CA ILE A 10 -37.44 -33.29 -11.16
C ILE A 10 -37.09 -34.46 -10.23
N PHE A 11 -37.48 -34.37 -8.95
CA PHE A 11 -38.29 -35.41 -8.31
C PHE A 11 -39.20 -34.79 -7.23
N ILE A 12 -40.49 -34.85 -7.50
CA ILE A 12 -41.59 -34.66 -6.57
C ILE A 12 -41.88 -36.02 -5.92
N GLY A 13 -42.02 -36.02 -4.61
CA GLY A 13 -42.63 -37.08 -3.80
C GLY A 13 -42.52 -36.59 -2.35
N GLY A 14 -43.58 -36.23 -1.64
CA GLY A 14 -44.81 -36.99 -1.48
C GLY A 14 -44.88 -37.44 -0.02
N ILE A 15 -45.38 -36.52 0.83
CA ILE A 15 -45.98 -36.63 2.17
C ILE A 15 -46.14 -38.07 2.73
N PHE A 16 -45.62 -38.36 3.94
CA PHE A 16 -46.37 -38.78 5.16
C PHE A 16 -45.50 -39.45 6.25
N TYR A 17 -45.94 -39.28 7.50
CA TYR A 17 -45.62 -40.03 8.74
C TYR A 17 -44.36 -39.71 9.57
N SER A 18 -44.58 -38.82 10.55
CA SER A 18 -44.47 -39.09 12.00
C SER A 18 -43.49 -40.18 12.46
N TYR A 19 -42.45 -39.82 13.21
CA TYR A 19 -42.13 -40.44 14.50
C TYR A 19 -41.25 -39.50 15.33
N THR A 20 -41.87 -38.96 16.38
CA THR A 20 -41.21 -38.45 17.58
C THR A 20 -40.39 -39.56 18.23
N SER A 21 -39.08 -39.37 18.32
CA SER A 21 -38.22 -40.10 19.25
C SER A 21 -37.44 -39.07 20.06
N LEU A 22 -38.04 -38.68 21.19
CA LEU A 22 -37.35 -38.10 22.33
C LEU A 22 -36.37 -39.15 22.85
N VAL A 23 -35.11 -39.08 22.43
CA VAL A 23 -34.01 -39.80 23.09
C VAL A 23 -33.32 -38.78 24.00
N GLY A 24 -33.46 -39.00 25.30
CA GLY A 24 -32.94 -38.15 26.35
C GLY A 24 -31.42 -38.02 26.30
N CYS A 25 -30.93 -36.79 26.34
CA CYS A 25 -29.57 -36.51 26.75
C CYS A 25 -29.51 -36.57 28.29
N GLY A 26 -28.85 -37.61 28.80
CA GLY A 26 -28.43 -37.68 30.20
C GLY A 26 -27.40 -36.58 30.47
N LEU A 27 -27.80 -35.58 31.27
CA LEU A 27 -26.90 -34.59 31.83
C LEU A 27 -26.05 -35.25 32.93
N SER A 28 -24.82 -35.62 32.57
CA SER A 28 -23.75 -35.91 33.53
C SER A 28 -23.38 -34.60 34.23
N LEU A 29 -23.98 -34.34 35.41
CA LEU A 29 -23.78 -33.11 36.20
C LEU A 29 -22.48 -33.13 37.03
N ASN A 30 -21.53 -34.02 36.74
CA ASN A 30 -20.33 -34.18 37.57
C ASN A 30 -19.02 -34.40 36.80
N ASP A 31 -19.00 -34.19 35.48
CA ASP A 31 -17.74 -34.15 34.75
C ASP A 31 -17.06 -32.81 35.03
N LYS A 32 -15.95 -32.87 35.78
CA LYS A 32 -15.02 -31.75 35.93
C LYS A 32 -14.73 -31.24 34.53
N THR A 33 -15.02 -29.97 34.28
CA THR A 33 -14.70 -29.31 33.01
C THR A 33 -13.23 -29.63 32.72
N PRO A 34 -12.92 -30.40 31.66
CA PRO A 34 -11.54 -30.72 31.37
C PRO A 34 -10.81 -29.40 31.25
N GLU A 35 -9.74 -29.23 32.05
CA GLU A 35 -8.91 -28.04 31.92
C GLU A 35 -8.51 -27.95 30.45
N PRO A 36 -8.72 -26.79 29.80
CA PRO A 36 -8.46 -26.66 28.38
C PRO A 36 -7.03 -27.13 28.13
N GLU A 37 -6.89 -28.22 27.37
CA GLU A 37 -5.57 -28.75 27.05
C GLU A 37 -4.73 -27.60 26.52
N PRO A 38 -3.55 -27.34 27.10
CA PRO A 38 -2.73 -26.23 26.67
C PRO A 38 -2.47 -26.42 25.19
N VAL A 39 -3.00 -25.52 24.36
CA VAL A 39 -2.79 -25.57 22.93
C VAL A 39 -1.27 -25.48 22.73
N VAL A 40 -0.64 -26.61 22.40
CA VAL A 40 0.80 -26.69 22.16
C VAL A 40 1.04 -26.05 20.79
N VAL A 41 1.04 -24.73 20.78
CA VAL A 41 1.42 -23.90 19.64
C VAL A 41 2.94 -24.02 19.54
N SER A 42 3.43 -24.89 18.64
CA SER A 42 4.86 -25.05 18.35
C SER A 42 5.48 -23.66 18.07
N PRO A 43 6.30 -23.12 19.00
CA PRO A 43 6.74 -21.73 18.94
C PRO A 43 7.47 -21.39 17.63
N ASP A 44 8.21 -22.36 17.10
CA ASP A 44 9.02 -22.23 15.90
C ASP A 44 8.19 -22.00 14.63
N LYS A 45 6.90 -22.38 14.64
CA LYS A 45 6.03 -22.25 13.46
C LYS A 45 5.34 -20.90 13.33
N TYR A 46 5.42 -20.03 14.36
CA TYR A 46 4.61 -18.80 14.44
C TYR A 46 5.43 -17.55 14.71
N ASN A 47 6.75 -17.63 14.60
CA ASN A 47 7.62 -16.54 15.02
C ASN A 47 7.74 -15.38 14.00
N CYS A 48 6.90 -15.31 12.96
CA CYS A 48 7.04 -14.30 11.88
C CYS A 48 6.84 -12.85 12.32
N PHE A 49 6.21 -12.62 13.47
CA PHE A 49 5.96 -11.27 13.99
C PHE A 49 7.07 -10.76 14.93
N SER A 50 7.83 -11.65 15.58
CA SER A 50 8.87 -11.26 16.54
C SER A 50 9.94 -10.36 15.90
N ASP A 51 10.33 -10.68 14.67
CA ASP A 51 11.36 -9.99 13.90
C ASP A 51 10.79 -9.29 12.66
N ILE A 52 9.51 -8.90 12.67
CA ILE A 52 8.86 -8.31 11.49
C ILE A 52 9.59 -7.06 10.99
N GLY A 53 10.10 -6.22 11.89
CA GLY A 53 10.90 -5.04 11.54
C GLY A 53 12.20 -5.42 10.79
N THR A 54 12.90 -6.45 11.27
CA THR A 54 14.10 -7.00 10.63
C THR A 54 13.79 -7.60 9.25
N HIS A 55 12.69 -8.35 9.13
CA HIS A 55 12.26 -8.89 7.85
C HIS A 55 11.92 -7.79 6.84
N ILE A 56 11.18 -6.77 7.24
CA ILE A 56 10.87 -5.61 6.38
C ILE A 56 12.16 -4.93 5.92
N SER A 57 13.08 -4.64 6.84
CA SER A 57 14.36 -3.99 6.53
C SER A 57 15.22 -4.82 5.58
N ARG A 58 15.35 -6.13 5.83
CA ARG A 58 16.08 -7.06 4.96
C ARG A 58 15.43 -7.18 3.58
N TYR A 59 14.10 -7.18 3.49
CA TYR A 59 13.40 -7.19 2.21
C TYR A 59 13.77 -5.96 1.38
N PHE A 60 13.55 -4.75 1.92
CA PHE A 60 13.85 -3.51 1.19
C PHE A 60 15.34 -3.32 0.88
N SER A 61 16.22 -3.91 1.68
CA SER A 61 17.67 -3.95 1.44
C SER A 61 18.11 -5.04 0.44
N ASP A 62 17.16 -5.74 -0.18
CA ASP A 62 17.40 -6.84 -1.13
C ASP A 62 18.14 -8.06 -0.53
N GLN A 63 18.06 -8.25 0.79
CA GLN A 63 18.77 -9.30 1.56
C GLN A 63 17.91 -10.53 1.90
N MET A 64 16.64 -10.56 1.48
CA MET A 64 15.77 -11.73 1.65
C MET A 64 15.71 -12.55 0.37
N SER A 65 15.78 -13.85 0.46
CA SER A 65 15.55 -14.78 -0.65
C SER A 65 14.05 -14.98 -0.92
N ILE A 66 13.70 -15.44 -2.13
CA ILE A 66 12.32 -15.80 -2.49
C ILE A 66 11.70 -16.82 -1.51
N PRO A 67 12.40 -17.91 -1.11
CA PRO A 67 11.87 -18.85 -0.11
C PRO A 67 11.64 -18.23 1.27
N GLU A 68 12.49 -17.30 1.71
CA GLU A 68 12.29 -16.57 2.97
C GLU A 68 11.03 -15.70 2.89
N ILE A 69 10.83 -14.97 1.79
CA ILE A 69 9.62 -14.14 1.58
C ILE A 69 8.37 -15.02 1.65
N LYS A 70 8.35 -16.15 0.93
CA LYS A 70 7.23 -17.10 0.97
C LYS A 70 6.97 -17.64 2.38
N THR A 71 8.04 -17.97 3.11
CA THR A 71 7.93 -18.46 4.49
C THR A 71 7.27 -17.43 5.41
N VAL A 72 7.72 -16.17 5.34
CA VAL A 72 7.14 -15.07 6.14
C VAL A 72 5.66 -14.85 5.78
N MET A 73 5.33 -14.75 4.49
CA MET A 73 3.94 -14.50 4.06
C MET A 73 3.00 -15.66 4.40
N ASN A 74 3.45 -16.91 4.23
CA ASN A 74 2.69 -18.10 4.63
C ASN A 74 2.49 -18.16 6.15
N CYS A 75 3.47 -17.73 6.94
CA CYS A 75 3.33 -17.64 8.39
C CYS A 75 2.27 -16.61 8.78
N LEU A 76 2.30 -15.41 8.19
CA LEU A 76 1.30 -14.36 8.44
C LEU A 76 -0.12 -14.86 8.08
N GLN A 77 -0.28 -15.49 6.92
CA GLN A 77 -1.58 -16.02 6.49
C GLN A 77 -2.09 -17.12 7.43
N ARG A 78 -1.24 -18.07 7.82
CA ARG A 78 -1.60 -19.12 8.79
C ARG A 78 -1.95 -18.55 10.16
N SER A 79 -1.31 -17.47 10.58
CA SER A 79 -1.58 -16.80 11.85
C SER A 79 -3.00 -16.27 11.91
N VAL A 80 -3.53 -15.71 10.80
CA VAL A 80 -4.92 -15.26 10.71
C VAL A 80 -5.90 -16.44 10.79
N VAL A 81 -5.63 -17.54 10.08
CA VAL A 81 -6.46 -18.76 10.15
C VAL A 81 -6.47 -19.35 11.56
N GLN A 82 -5.36 -19.28 12.26
CA GLN A 82 -5.24 -19.80 13.62
C GLN A 82 -5.92 -18.92 14.65
N PHE A 83 -5.85 -17.60 14.49
CA PHE A 83 -6.63 -16.68 15.30
C PHE A 83 -8.11 -17.07 15.29
N GLU A 84 -8.66 -17.35 14.11
CA GLU A 84 -10.06 -17.77 13.93
C GLU A 84 -10.38 -19.12 14.60
N ARG A 85 -9.41 -20.05 14.64
CA ARG A 85 -9.61 -21.39 15.22
C ARG A 85 -9.46 -21.43 16.74
N TYR A 86 -8.51 -20.67 17.29
CA TYR A 86 -8.12 -20.77 18.70
C TYR A 86 -8.70 -19.68 19.59
N THR A 87 -9.22 -18.61 19.00
CA THR A 87 -9.86 -17.54 19.77
C THR A 87 -11.35 -17.84 19.84
N HIS A 88 -11.84 -18.14 21.03
CA HIS A 88 -13.28 -18.08 21.31
C HIS A 88 -13.61 -16.64 21.66
N GLY A 89 -14.04 -15.86 20.67
CA GLY A 89 -14.47 -14.49 20.90
C GLY A 89 -15.67 -14.43 21.85
N GLN A 90 -15.87 -13.28 22.49
CA GLN A 90 -17.06 -13.01 23.30
C GLN A 90 -18.35 -13.22 22.51
N SER A 91 -18.30 -12.98 21.20
CA SER A 91 -19.35 -13.32 20.23
C SER A 91 -18.94 -14.54 19.39
N ARG A 92 -19.93 -15.35 18.99
CA ARG A 92 -19.67 -16.56 18.16
C ARG A 92 -19.01 -16.22 16.81
N SER A 93 -19.25 -15.03 16.29
CA SER A 93 -18.87 -14.64 14.91
C SER A 93 -17.99 -13.40 14.81
N SER A 94 -17.65 -12.76 15.93
CA SER A 94 -16.83 -11.55 15.95
C SER A 94 -15.90 -11.48 17.15
N TYR A 95 -14.82 -10.72 16.98
CA TYR A 95 -13.74 -10.54 17.93
C TYR A 95 -13.54 -9.05 18.21
N THR A 96 -13.32 -8.72 19.47
CA THR A 96 -12.98 -7.35 19.89
C THR A 96 -11.51 -7.02 19.56
N PRO A 97 -11.17 -5.73 19.39
CA PRO A 97 -9.77 -5.30 19.23
C PRO A 97 -8.87 -5.79 20.37
N GLU A 98 -9.39 -5.84 21.60
CA GLU A 98 -8.66 -6.30 22.78
C GLU A 98 -8.37 -7.80 22.74
N GLU A 99 -9.29 -8.62 22.23
CA GLU A 99 -9.06 -10.06 22.01
C GLU A 99 -7.97 -10.28 20.96
N PHE A 100 -8.01 -9.51 19.87
CA PHE A 100 -6.98 -9.55 18.83
C PHE A 100 -5.61 -9.13 19.37
N LYS A 101 -5.55 -8.03 20.13
CA LYS A 101 -4.35 -7.56 20.83
C LYS A 101 -3.75 -8.64 21.73
N ARG A 102 -4.56 -9.21 22.64
CA ARG A 102 -4.11 -10.24 23.59
C ARG A 102 -3.60 -11.48 22.89
N PHE A 103 -4.24 -11.88 21.79
CA PHE A 103 -3.77 -13.00 20.99
C PHE A 103 -2.38 -12.72 20.39
N ILE A 104 -2.17 -11.55 19.78
CA ILE A 104 -0.86 -11.18 19.22
C ILE A 104 0.21 -11.13 20.31
N GLU A 105 -0.06 -10.45 21.42
CA GLU A 105 0.89 -10.36 22.54
C GLU A 105 1.25 -11.75 23.10
N ARG A 106 0.26 -12.62 23.27
CA ARG A 106 0.48 -13.97 23.83
C ARG A 106 1.28 -14.89 22.91
N TYR A 107 0.99 -14.88 21.61
CA TYR A 107 1.52 -15.89 20.69
C TYR A 107 2.66 -15.39 19.81
N PHE A 108 2.77 -14.08 19.60
CA PHE A 108 3.63 -13.49 18.56
C PHE A 108 4.62 -12.46 19.08
N VAL A 109 4.28 -11.73 20.14
CA VAL A 109 5.09 -10.62 20.66
C VAL A 109 5.22 -10.74 22.18
N LYS A 110 5.94 -11.76 22.64
CA LYS A 110 6.03 -12.10 24.07
C LYS A 110 6.71 -11.03 24.92
N ASP A 111 7.63 -10.29 24.33
CA ASP A 111 8.50 -9.34 25.06
C ASP A 111 8.05 -7.88 24.95
N ARG A 112 6.91 -7.60 24.28
CA ARG A 112 6.40 -6.23 24.11
C ARG A 112 4.89 -6.18 24.17
N THR A 113 4.37 -5.10 24.74
CA THR A 113 2.95 -4.78 24.72
C THR A 113 2.62 -3.91 23.51
N ILE A 114 1.53 -4.22 22.83
CA ILE A 114 1.03 -3.43 21.70
C ILE A 114 0.29 -2.21 22.26
N PRO A 115 0.65 -0.97 21.87
CA PRO A 115 -0.07 0.21 22.32
C PRO A 115 -1.54 0.20 21.85
N ASP A 116 -2.48 0.64 22.70
CA ASP A 116 -3.91 0.71 22.33
C ASP A 116 -4.15 1.62 21.12
N ARG A 117 -3.31 2.66 20.98
CA ARG A 117 -3.34 3.54 19.82
C ARG A 117 -2.98 2.80 18.53
N LEU A 118 -1.98 1.91 18.54
CA LEU A 118 -1.65 1.08 17.39
C LEU A 118 -2.82 0.15 17.03
N VAL A 119 -3.46 -0.47 18.01
CA VAL A 119 -4.65 -1.32 17.79
C VAL A 119 -5.78 -0.52 17.15
N LYS A 120 -6.05 0.68 17.65
CA LYS A 120 -7.06 1.59 17.06
C LYS A 120 -6.76 1.89 15.59
N GLU A 121 -5.53 2.29 15.27
CA GLU A 121 -5.16 2.62 13.88
C GLU A 121 -5.20 1.38 12.97
N LEU A 122 -4.86 0.20 13.49
CA LEU A 122 -5.02 -1.07 12.76
C LEU A 122 -6.50 -1.38 12.46
N MET A 123 -7.42 -1.07 13.38
CA MET A 123 -8.86 -1.23 13.14
C MET A 123 -9.37 -0.27 12.07
N ILE A 124 -8.87 0.97 12.03
CA ILE A 124 -9.19 1.93 10.96
C ILE A 124 -8.66 1.42 9.62
N LEU A 125 -7.42 0.94 9.57
CA LEU A 125 -6.85 0.34 8.37
C LEU A 125 -7.63 -0.89 7.90
N LYS A 126 -8.01 -1.79 8.82
CA LYS A 126 -8.87 -2.95 8.53
C LYS A 126 -10.13 -2.52 7.82
N VAL A 127 -10.84 -1.51 8.33
CA VAL A 127 -12.06 -1.01 7.69
C VAL A 127 -11.79 -0.52 6.26
N ALA A 128 -10.65 0.14 6.04
CA ALA A 128 -10.27 0.61 4.71
C ALA A 128 -9.86 -0.51 3.73
N LEU A 129 -9.32 -1.63 4.23
CA LEU A 129 -8.84 -2.74 3.40
C LEU A 129 -9.89 -3.83 3.16
N VAL A 130 -10.60 -4.23 4.21
CA VAL A 130 -11.52 -5.37 4.20
C VAL A 130 -12.96 -5.01 4.58
N GLY A 131 -13.21 -3.76 5.00
CA GLY A 131 -14.53 -3.27 5.38
C GLY A 131 -14.93 -3.55 6.84
N GLY A 132 -16.23 -3.54 7.09
CA GLY A 132 -16.80 -3.84 8.41
C GLY A 132 -16.86 -2.64 9.37
N GLN A 133 -16.84 -2.95 10.67
CA GLN A 133 -16.93 -1.98 11.76
C GLN A 133 -15.57 -1.76 12.46
N LEU A 134 -15.44 -0.67 13.23
CA LEU A 134 -14.21 -0.35 13.98
C LEU A 134 -14.06 -1.10 15.30
N VAL A 135 -15.18 -1.56 15.88
CA VAL A 135 -15.24 -2.13 17.23
C VAL A 135 -15.19 -3.65 17.25
N GLU A 136 -15.18 -4.29 16.08
CA GLU A 136 -15.10 -5.73 15.96
C GLU A 136 -14.44 -6.17 14.66
N VAL A 137 -13.90 -7.38 14.68
CA VAL A 137 -13.40 -8.11 13.52
C VAL A 137 -14.30 -9.34 13.33
N THR A 138 -15.00 -9.42 12.20
CA THR A 138 -15.83 -10.60 11.90
C THR A 138 -15.00 -11.74 11.32
N ARG A 139 -15.47 -12.99 11.42
CA ARG A 139 -14.80 -14.12 10.75
C ARG A 139 -14.62 -13.93 9.24
N LYS A 140 -15.62 -13.30 8.60
CA LYS A 140 -15.55 -12.95 7.18
C LYS A 140 -14.41 -11.97 6.90
N GLU A 141 -14.22 -10.97 7.76
CA GLU A 141 -13.12 -10.02 7.65
C GLU A 141 -11.75 -10.69 7.85
N LEU A 142 -11.64 -11.68 8.76
CA LEU A 142 -10.41 -12.46 8.91
C LEU A 142 -10.08 -13.25 7.64
N LEU A 143 -11.08 -13.87 6.99
CA LEU A 143 -10.87 -14.58 5.74
C LEU A 143 -10.34 -13.62 4.66
N HIS A 144 -10.98 -12.46 4.48
CA HIS A 144 -10.53 -11.43 3.54
C HIS A 144 -9.13 -10.91 3.88
N LEU A 145 -8.79 -10.78 5.16
CA LEU A 145 -7.45 -10.39 5.59
C LEU A 145 -6.41 -11.45 5.20
N GLY A 146 -6.72 -12.74 5.36
CA GLY A 146 -5.88 -13.84 4.91
C GLY A 146 -5.67 -13.86 3.39
N GLU A 147 -6.71 -13.55 2.62
CA GLU A 147 -6.63 -13.38 1.15
C GLU A 147 -5.74 -12.19 0.78
N PHE A 148 -5.92 -11.06 1.47
CA PHE A 148 -5.11 -9.85 1.26
C PHE A 148 -3.63 -10.09 1.56
N ILE A 149 -3.30 -10.83 2.63
CA ILE A 149 -1.91 -11.21 2.94
C ILE A 149 -1.32 -12.05 1.81
N GLY A 150 -2.07 -13.03 1.28
CA GLY A 150 -1.64 -13.84 0.13
C GLY A 150 -1.36 -12.96 -1.09
N PHE A 151 -2.30 -12.07 -1.43
CA PHE A 151 -2.18 -11.11 -2.51
C PHE A 151 -0.96 -10.19 -2.37
N LEU A 152 -0.69 -9.66 -1.17
CA LEU A 152 0.53 -8.90 -0.91
C LEU A 152 1.78 -9.74 -1.09
N GLY A 153 1.73 -11.02 -0.71
CA GLY A 153 2.85 -11.94 -0.90
C GLY A 153 3.22 -12.10 -2.38
N ASP A 154 2.23 -12.20 -3.25
CA ASP A 154 2.44 -12.26 -4.70
C ASP A 154 3.09 -10.96 -5.23
N ILE A 155 2.62 -9.78 -4.79
CA ILE A 155 3.24 -8.50 -5.15
C ILE A 155 4.71 -8.45 -4.71
N LEU A 156 5.00 -8.84 -3.46
CA LEU A 156 6.36 -8.82 -2.93
C LEU A 156 7.31 -9.73 -3.71
N LEU A 157 6.81 -10.88 -4.16
CA LEU A 157 7.55 -11.83 -4.99
C LEU A 157 7.79 -11.29 -6.39
N ASP A 158 6.80 -10.67 -7.02
CA ASP A 158 6.92 -10.04 -8.33
C ASP A 158 7.92 -8.88 -8.33
N VAL A 159 7.92 -8.08 -7.26
CA VAL A 159 8.79 -6.91 -7.07
C VAL A 159 10.23 -7.30 -6.75
N LYS A 160 10.44 -8.45 -6.09
CA LYS A 160 11.74 -8.89 -5.56
C LYS A 160 12.91 -8.81 -6.57
N PRO A 161 12.79 -9.27 -7.82
CA PRO A 161 13.89 -9.22 -8.79
C PRO A 161 14.39 -7.80 -9.12
N TYR A 162 13.59 -6.78 -8.81
CA TYR A 162 13.82 -5.39 -9.20
C TYR A 162 14.11 -4.47 -8.01
N LEU A 163 14.26 -4.99 -6.79
CA LEU A 163 14.51 -4.17 -5.60
C LEU A 163 15.81 -3.36 -5.70
N GLY A 164 16.84 -3.87 -6.38
CA GLY A 164 18.06 -3.10 -6.66
C GLY A 164 17.83 -1.86 -7.54
N ILE A 165 16.77 -1.85 -8.36
CA ILE A 165 16.36 -0.69 -9.17
C ILE A 165 15.47 0.25 -8.33
N TYR A 166 14.58 -0.30 -7.51
CA TYR A 166 13.64 0.50 -6.71
C TYR A 166 14.24 1.09 -5.44
N ASN A 167 15.30 0.51 -4.89
CA ASN A 167 15.85 1.00 -3.64
C ASN A 167 16.70 2.27 -3.88
N LEU A 168 16.26 3.38 -3.29
CA LEU A 168 16.96 4.66 -3.33
C LEU A 168 18.36 4.59 -2.72
N GLN A 169 18.53 3.75 -1.71
CA GLN A 169 19.74 3.60 -0.90
C GLN A 169 20.71 2.53 -1.44
N ALA A 170 20.31 1.75 -2.45
CA ALA A 170 21.22 0.79 -3.08
C ALA A 170 22.35 1.55 -3.80
N GLN A 171 23.48 1.70 -3.10
CA GLN A 171 24.71 2.33 -3.60
C GLN A 171 25.42 1.49 -4.69
N SER A 172 24.90 0.32 -5.02
CA SER A 172 25.64 -0.75 -5.72
C SER A 172 25.56 -0.73 -7.23
N ILE A 173 24.77 0.15 -7.86
CA ILE A 173 24.88 0.32 -9.30
C ILE A 173 26.03 1.28 -9.55
N HIS A 174 27.23 0.69 -9.71
CA HIS A 174 28.46 1.39 -10.06
C HIS A 174 28.18 2.47 -11.12
N GLU A 175 28.56 3.71 -10.80
CA GLU A 175 28.29 4.92 -11.59
C GLU A 175 28.75 4.85 -13.06
N GLY A 176 29.56 3.84 -13.42
CA GLY A 176 30.03 3.58 -14.78
C GLY A 176 29.06 2.83 -15.71
N ASP A 177 28.07 2.09 -15.20
CA ASP A 177 27.20 1.22 -16.04
C ASP A 177 25.69 1.54 -15.93
N SER A 178 25.31 2.69 -15.37
CA SER A 178 23.90 3.03 -15.17
C SER A 178 23.09 3.18 -16.47
N THR A 179 23.76 3.41 -17.61
CA THR A 179 23.12 3.62 -18.92
C THR A 179 22.69 2.34 -19.64
N SER A 180 23.12 1.17 -19.14
CA SER A 180 22.77 -0.15 -19.70
C SER A 180 21.56 -0.80 -19.01
N ILE A 181 21.12 -0.28 -17.86
CA ILE A 181 19.99 -0.85 -17.12
C ILE A 181 18.72 -0.75 -17.96
N ASN A 182 18.17 -1.92 -18.29
CA ASN A 182 16.85 -2.02 -18.90
C ASN A 182 15.77 -1.86 -17.82
N LEU A 183 15.17 -0.67 -17.75
CA LEU A 183 14.11 -0.38 -16.80
C LEU A 183 12.76 -1.01 -17.18
N VAL A 184 12.55 -1.41 -18.44
CA VAL A 184 11.22 -1.81 -18.95
C VAL A 184 10.56 -2.92 -18.12
N PRO A 185 11.22 -4.05 -17.82
CA PRO A 185 10.60 -5.13 -17.05
C PRO A 185 10.24 -4.70 -15.62
N ALA A 186 11.08 -3.87 -15.00
CA ALA A 186 10.83 -3.32 -13.68
C ALA A 186 9.61 -2.39 -13.73
N THR A 187 9.60 -1.42 -14.64
CA THR A 187 8.51 -0.45 -14.76
C THR A 187 7.17 -1.13 -15.04
N ASP A 188 7.16 -2.18 -15.87
CA ASP A 188 5.94 -2.95 -16.17
C ASP A 188 5.39 -3.65 -14.93
N VAL A 189 6.25 -4.34 -14.17
CA VAL A 189 5.86 -5.02 -12.93
C VAL A 189 5.36 -4.03 -11.88
N LEU A 190 6.03 -2.89 -11.72
CA LEU A 190 5.61 -1.84 -10.80
C LEU A 190 4.22 -1.31 -11.15
N LEU A 191 3.99 -0.98 -12.42
CA LEU A 191 2.73 -0.42 -12.90
C LEU A 191 1.58 -1.43 -12.74
N GLN A 192 1.80 -2.68 -13.13
CA GLN A 192 0.81 -3.75 -13.00
C GLN A 192 0.44 -3.99 -11.53
N ASN A 193 1.43 -4.07 -10.63
CA ASN A 193 1.16 -4.32 -9.23
C ASN A 193 0.53 -3.11 -8.52
N ALA A 194 0.87 -1.89 -8.92
CA ALA A 194 0.18 -0.69 -8.44
C ALA A 194 -1.30 -0.66 -8.84
N GLU A 195 -1.62 -1.06 -10.08
CA GLU A 195 -3.00 -1.19 -10.53
C GLU A 195 -3.75 -2.27 -9.75
N LYS A 196 -3.17 -3.48 -9.64
CA LYS A 196 -3.76 -4.58 -8.85
C LYS A 196 -4.04 -4.14 -7.41
N LEU A 197 -3.10 -3.45 -6.77
CA LEU A 197 -3.24 -2.99 -5.39
C LEU A 197 -4.31 -1.91 -5.26
N GLY A 198 -4.32 -0.93 -6.16
CA GLY A 198 -5.35 0.10 -6.21
C GLY A 198 -6.76 -0.48 -6.42
N ASP A 199 -6.88 -1.48 -7.31
CA ASP A 199 -8.12 -2.21 -7.54
C ASP A 199 -8.56 -2.97 -6.30
N TRP A 200 -7.65 -3.69 -5.63
CA TRP A 200 -7.97 -4.41 -4.41
C TRP A 200 -8.53 -3.48 -3.32
N ILE A 201 -7.81 -2.39 -3.00
CA ILE A 201 -8.20 -1.48 -1.92
C ILE A 201 -9.53 -0.77 -2.25
N SER A 202 -9.79 -0.46 -3.52
CA SER A 202 -11.04 0.19 -3.92
C SER A 202 -12.30 -0.65 -3.63
N ARG A 203 -12.18 -1.98 -3.53
CA ARG A 203 -13.30 -2.91 -3.28
C ARG A 203 -13.93 -2.75 -1.91
N SER A 204 -13.24 -2.15 -0.94
CA SER A 204 -13.81 -1.91 0.39
C SER A 204 -14.90 -0.83 0.36
N GLU A 205 -14.92 -0.01 -0.70
CA GLU A 205 -15.81 1.15 -0.84
C GLU A 205 -15.67 2.17 0.31
N ARG A 206 -14.57 2.12 1.08
CA ARG A 206 -14.31 3.03 2.18
C ARG A 206 -13.31 4.11 1.80
N SER A 207 -13.58 5.32 2.28
CA SER A 207 -12.58 6.37 2.31
C SER A 207 -11.58 6.13 3.44
N TYR A 208 -10.37 6.67 3.28
CA TYR A 208 -9.31 6.56 4.27
C TYR A 208 -8.62 7.91 4.46
N SER A 209 -8.39 8.26 5.72
CA SER A 209 -7.68 9.50 6.07
C SER A 209 -6.16 9.26 6.01
N LEU A 210 -5.44 10.14 5.31
CA LEU A 210 -3.98 10.16 5.34
C LEU A 210 -3.44 10.58 6.71
N ASP A 211 -4.24 11.26 7.54
CA ASP A 211 -3.86 11.56 8.92
C ASP A 211 -3.86 10.27 9.78
N SER A 212 -4.85 9.38 9.58
CA SER A 212 -4.86 8.04 10.17
C SER A 212 -3.71 7.19 9.65
N PHE A 213 -3.38 7.31 8.36
CA PHE A 213 -2.19 6.64 7.82
C PHE A 213 -0.90 7.13 8.51
N SER A 214 -0.77 8.44 8.73
CA SER A 214 0.36 9.02 9.46
C SER A 214 0.45 8.47 10.88
N ALA A 215 -0.68 8.44 11.60
CA ALA A 215 -0.74 7.89 12.95
C ALA A 215 -0.36 6.41 12.96
N LEU A 216 -0.86 5.61 12.02
CA LEU A 216 -0.50 4.20 11.90
C LEU A 216 1.01 4.03 11.68
N VAL A 217 1.60 4.72 10.70
CA VAL A 217 3.03 4.61 10.40
C VAL A 217 3.87 5.03 11.60
N HIS A 218 3.47 6.10 12.29
CA HIS A 218 4.13 6.56 13.50
C HIS A 218 4.13 5.46 14.59
N GLU A 219 2.97 4.89 14.91
CA GLU A 219 2.84 3.84 15.93
C GLU A 219 3.59 2.55 15.53
N VAL A 220 3.58 2.16 14.25
CA VAL A 220 4.36 1.03 13.75
C VAL A 220 5.86 1.27 13.91
N ARG A 221 6.34 2.49 13.61
CA ARG A 221 7.76 2.84 13.78
C ARG A 221 8.20 2.79 15.23
N LEU A 222 7.36 3.26 16.15
CA LEU A 222 7.62 3.15 17.60
C LEU A 222 7.66 1.69 18.03
N PHE A 223 6.65 0.91 17.63
CA PHE A 223 6.53 -0.50 18.03
C PHE A 223 7.68 -1.38 17.51
N THR A 224 8.19 -1.08 16.31
CA THR A 224 9.28 -1.83 15.66
C THR A 224 10.68 -1.28 15.96
N ASN A 225 10.79 -0.24 16.79
CA ASN A 225 12.05 0.50 17.00
C ASN A 225 12.70 0.98 15.69
N TRP A 226 11.90 1.32 14.67
CA TRP A 226 12.39 1.70 13.34
C TRP A 226 13.37 2.87 13.39
N GLY A 227 13.13 3.83 14.29
CA GLY A 227 14.00 5.00 14.46
C GLY A 227 15.40 4.65 14.96
N GLU A 228 15.55 3.59 15.76
CA GLU A 228 16.85 3.11 16.24
C GLU A 228 17.65 2.48 15.09
N ILE A 229 16.97 1.73 14.22
CA ILE A 229 17.56 1.05 13.06
C ILE A 229 17.91 2.06 11.95
N HIS A 230 17.13 3.12 11.80
CA HIS A 230 17.26 4.10 10.72
C HIS A 230 17.38 5.53 11.25
N GLN A 231 18.50 5.84 11.91
CA GLN A 231 18.75 7.15 12.55
C GLN A 231 18.67 8.35 11.60
N ASN A 232 18.93 8.15 10.31
CA ASN A 232 18.85 9.19 9.27
C ASN A 232 17.56 9.12 8.44
N GLY A 233 16.58 8.32 8.86
CA GLY A 233 15.31 8.19 8.15
C GLY A 233 14.43 9.42 8.37
N HIS A 234 13.81 9.92 7.30
CA HIS A 234 12.78 10.96 7.38
C HIS A 234 11.63 10.55 8.31
N SER A 235 10.93 11.54 8.87
CA SER A 235 9.76 11.29 9.74
C SER A 235 8.60 10.70 8.95
N ALA A 236 7.60 10.13 9.63
CA ALA A 236 6.41 9.63 8.94
C ALA A 236 5.64 10.80 8.32
N GLU A 237 5.58 11.89 9.07
CA GLU A 237 4.91 13.14 8.75
C GLU A 237 5.46 13.78 7.46
N ASP A 238 6.77 13.70 7.22
CA ASP A 238 7.39 14.20 5.98
C ASP A 238 6.90 13.43 4.74
N TRP A 239 6.86 12.09 4.82
CA TRP A 239 6.35 11.24 3.74
C TRP A 239 4.86 11.44 3.50
N ILE A 240 4.08 11.58 4.58
CA ILE A 240 2.64 11.82 4.48
C ILE A 240 2.35 13.19 3.88
N SER A 241 3.12 14.22 4.22
CA SER A 241 2.98 15.56 3.62
C SER A 241 3.18 15.50 2.11
N LEU A 242 4.19 14.77 1.64
CA LEU A 242 4.40 14.54 0.21
C LEU A 242 3.22 13.79 -0.41
N LEU A 243 2.73 12.72 0.22
CA LEU A 243 1.61 11.94 -0.29
C LEU A 243 0.31 12.75 -0.36
N GLN A 244 0.02 13.59 0.64
CA GLN A 244 -1.13 14.50 0.65
C GLN A 244 -1.04 15.52 -0.49
N ALA A 245 0.09 16.18 -0.64
CA ALA A 245 0.33 17.14 -1.73
C ALA A 245 0.21 16.47 -3.10
N PHE A 246 0.81 15.28 -3.25
CA PHE A 246 0.74 14.47 -4.45
C PHE A 246 -0.71 14.08 -4.78
N LYS A 247 -1.46 13.53 -3.81
CA LYS A 247 -2.86 13.13 -4.00
C LYS A 247 -3.72 14.30 -4.44
N SER A 248 -3.54 15.46 -3.81
CA SER A 248 -4.25 16.69 -4.14
C SER A 248 -4.02 17.12 -5.59
N ALA A 249 -2.76 17.15 -6.03
CA ALA A 249 -2.40 17.61 -7.38
C ALA A 249 -2.68 16.57 -8.48
N MET A 250 -2.38 15.29 -8.21
CA MET A 250 -2.35 14.25 -9.24
C MET A 250 -3.66 13.48 -9.38
N VAL A 251 -4.50 13.49 -8.35
CA VAL A 251 -5.81 12.83 -8.35
C VAL A 251 -6.90 13.87 -8.20
N ARG A 252 -7.17 14.33 -6.97
CA ARG A 252 -8.14 15.41 -6.69
C ARG A 252 -8.08 15.85 -5.22
N PRO A 253 -8.48 17.09 -4.88
CA PRO A 253 -8.75 17.49 -3.50
C PRO A 253 -9.98 16.75 -2.91
N PRO A 254 -10.15 16.71 -1.56
CA PRO A 254 -9.25 17.23 -0.53
C PRO A 254 -7.97 16.40 -0.38
N GLN A 255 -6.91 17.02 0.16
CA GLN A 255 -5.58 16.39 0.21
C GLN A 255 -5.44 15.27 1.25
N ASN A 256 -6.23 15.30 2.32
CA ASN A 256 -6.07 14.42 3.48
C ASN A 256 -6.97 13.18 3.46
N VAL A 257 -7.85 13.03 2.46
CA VAL A 257 -8.76 11.88 2.35
C VAL A 257 -8.60 11.22 0.99
N VAL A 258 -8.38 9.91 0.99
CA VAL A 258 -8.42 9.05 -0.20
C VAL A 258 -9.80 8.44 -0.28
N LEU A 259 -10.59 8.82 -1.28
CA LEU A 259 -11.91 8.19 -1.51
C LEU A 259 -11.72 6.80 -2.10
N SER A 260 -12.73 5.93 -2.01
CA SER A 260 -12.64 4.56 -2.55
C SER A 260 -12.28 4.54 -4.04
N SER A 261 -12.87 5.45 -4.81
CA SER A 261 -12.56 5.64 -6.24
C SER A 261 -11.20 6.29 -6.52
N ASP A 262 -10.52 6.81 -5.50
CA ASP A 262 -9.20 7.46 -5.64
C ASP A 262 -8.07 6.44 -5.62
N TRP A 263 -8.26 5.24 -5.06
CA TRP A 263 -7.17 4.28 -4.84
C TRP A 263 -6.49 3.84 -6.14
N LYS A 264 -7.26 3.40 -7.14
CA LYS A 264 -6.72 3.01 -8.45
C LYS A 264 -5.95 4.16 -9.10
N PRO A 265 -6.54 5.36 -9.35
CA PRO A 265 -5.79 6.45 -9.97
C PRO A 265 -4.62 6.94 -9.12
N LEU A 266 -4.72 6.93 -7.79
CA LEU A 266 -3.61 7.30 -6.89
C LEU A 266 -2.43 6.35 -7.03
N MET A 267 -2.66 5.03 -6.93
CA MET A 267 -1.60 4.03 -7.06
C MET A 267 -0.97 4.05 -8.46
N SER A 268 -1.79 4.12 -9.51
CA SER A 268 -1.29 4.24 -10.88
C SER A 268 -0.49 5.53 -11.08
N ALA A 269 -0.91 6.66 -10.52
CA ALA A 269 -0.17 7.92 -10.62
C ALA A 269 1.16 7.85 -9.87
N LEU A 270 1.18 7.34 -8.62
CA LEU A 270 2.39 7.16 -7.83
C LEU A 270 3.41 6.31 -8.58
N ALA A 271 2.99 5.15 -9.11
CA ALA A 271 3.86 4.27 -9.86
C ALA A 271 4.40 4.94 -11.14
N GLN A 272 3.55 5.60 -11.94
CA GLN A 272 3.98 6.27 -13.17
C GLN A 272 4.96 7.43 -12.91
N TRP A 273 4.72 8.23 -11.87
CA TRP A 273 5.65 9.29 -11.47
C TRP A 273 6.95 8.72 -10.91
N TYR A 274 6.89 7.58 -10.22
CA TYR A 274 8.10 6.87 -9.81
C TYR A 274 8.89 6.35 -11.02
N VAL A 275 8.23 5.88 -12.08
CA VAL A 275 8.88 5.53 -13.35
C VAL A 275 9.57 6.74 -13.98
N VAL A 276 8.94 7.92 -13.99
CA VAL A 276 9.56 9.17 -14.45
C VAL A 276 10.83 9.47 -13.64
N TRP A 277 10.74 9.31 -12.31
CA TRP A 277 11.88 9.51 -11.42
C TRP A 277 13.01 8.48 -11.65
N LEU A 278 12.69 7.19 -11.90
CA LEU A 278 13.67 6.16 -12.22
C LEU A 278 14.40 6.45 -13.53
N ASN A 279 13.68 6.87 -14.58
CA ASN A 279 14.30 7.30 -15.85
C ASN A 279 15.23 8.50 -15.62
N TYR A 280 14.80 9.46 -14.80
CA TYR A 280 15.63 10.59 -14.43
C TYR A 280 16.92 10.13 -13.73
N LYS A 281 16.81 9.31 -12.68
CA LYS A 281 17.94 8.82 -11.89
C LYS A 281 18.94 8.02 -12.73
N TYR A 282 18.47 7.02 -13.48
CA TYR A 282 19.36 6.06 -14.13
C TYR A 282 19.85 6.51 -15.52
N HIS A 283 19.04 7.26 -16.27
CA HIS A 283 19.36 7.58 -17.66
C HIS A 283 19.62 9.07 -17.94
N ILE A 284 19.03 9.99 -17.16
CA ILE A 284 19.15 11.44 -17.42
C ILE A 284 20.25 12.08 -16.58
N LEU A 285 20.28 11.82 -15.26
CA LEU A 285 21.18 12.50 -14.32
C LEU A 285 22.67 12.36 -14.72
N ASN A 286 23.05 11.17 -15.21
CA ASN A 286 24.43 10.83 -15.58
C ASN A 286 24.62 10.69 -17.10
N GLY A 287 23.59 10.96 -17.91
CA GLY A 287 23.62 10.74 -19.36
C GLY A 287 23.93 12.00 -20.16
N PRO A 288 24.38 11.87 -21.43
CA PRO A 288 24.49 13.02 -22.34
C PRO A 288 23.08 13.49 -22.73
N ILE A 289 22.56 14.48 -22.01
CA ILE A 289 21.18 14.96 -22.20
C ILE A 289 20.98 15.77 -23.49
N LEU A 290 22.04 16.25 -24.13
CA LEU A 290 21.96 17.16 -25.28
C LEU A 290 21.94 16.44 -26.63
N TYR A 291 22.28 15.15 -26.68
CA TYR A 291 22.34 14.39 -27.93
C TYR A 291 22.17 12.87 -27.71
N GLY A 292 21.98 12.13 -28.81
CA GLY A 292 21.99 10.67 -28.80
C GLY A 292 20.87 10.01 -27.99
N LYS A 293 21.18 8.88 -27.33
CA LYS A 293 20.24 8.08 -26.53
C LYS A 293 19.70 8.86 -25.32
N GLY A 294 20.56 9.62 -24.64
CA GLY A 294 20.19 10.41 -23.45
C GLY A 294 19.13 11.47 -23.77
N PHE A 295 19.32 12.24 -24.86
CA PHE A 295 18.30 13.21 -25.31
C PHE A 295 16.97 12.54 -25.66
N LYS A 296 16.98 11.39 -26.36
CA LYS A 296 15.75 10.65 -26.68
C LYS A 296 14.99 10.22 -25.41
N ILE A 297 15.70 9.75 -24.40
CA ILE A 297 15.10 9.36 -23.11
C ILE A 297 14.57 10.58 -22.36
N LEU A 298 15.28 11.71 -22.39
CA LEU A 298 14.80 12.97 -21.81
C LEU A 298 13.48 13.41 -22.47
N VAL A 299 13.40 13.37 -23.81
CA VAL A 299 12.19 13.71 -24.55
C VAL A 299 11.04 12.77 -24.20
N SER A 300 11.23 11.45 -24.28
CA SER A 300 10.17 10.48 -23.97
C SER A 300 9.70 10.55 -22.51
N THR A 301 10.63 10.78 -21.58
CA THR A 301 10.32 10.97 -20.15
C THR A 301 9.54 12.28 -19.93
N SER A 302 9.87 13.34 -20.66
CA SER A 302 9.14 14.62 -20.61
C SER A 302 7.74 14.48 -21.19
N GLU A 303 7.58 13.78 -22.31
CA GLU A 303 6.28 13.47 -22.91
C GLU A 303 5.41 12.64 -21.97
N LEU A 304 6.00 11.65 -21.29
CA LEU A 304 5.33 10.89 -20.24
C LEU A 304 4.87 11.82 -19.11
N GLY A 305 5.76 12.67 -18.58
CA GLY A 305 5.40 13.64 -17.54
C GLY A 305 4.25 14.57 -17.94
N ILE A 306 4.27 15.10 -19.17
CA ILE A 306 3.17 15.93 -19.71
C ILE A 306 1.87 15.13 -19.82
N LYS A 307 1.93 13.88 -20.30
CA LYS A 307 0.78 12.97 -20.35
C LYS A 307 0.19 12.73 -18.96
N LEU A 308 1.03 12.50 -17.95
CA LEU A 308 0.59 12.32 -16.56
C LEU A 308 -0.11 13.57 -16.03
N LEU A 309 0.47 14.76 -16.25
CA LEU A 309 -0.15 16.02 -15.85
C LEU A 309 -1.52 16.24 -16.52
N ARG A 310 -1.65 15.92 -17.81
CA ARG A 310 -2.95 15.97 -18.52
C ARG A 310 -3.97 15.00 -17.95
N ASN A 311 -3.54 13.77 -17.60
CA ASN A 311 -4.42 12.80 -16.94
C ASN A 311 -4.87 13.32 -15.58
N SER A 312 -3.97 13.89 -14.80
CA SER A 312 -4.29 14.51 -13.51
C SER A 312 -5.24 15.70 -13.67
N LEU A 313 -5.04 16.58 -14.65
CA LEU A 313 -5.99 17.66 -14.97
C LEU A 313 -7.40 17.13 -15.27
N ASN A 314 -7.51 15.98 -15.94
CA ASN A 314 -8.80 15.37 -16.21
C ASN A 314 -9.50 14.83 -14.95
N LEU A 315 -8.77 14.55 -13.88
CA LEU A 315 -9.33 14.12 -12.60
C LEU A 315 -9.72 15.29 -11.69
N GLN A 316 -9.17 16.50 -11.94
CA GLN A 316 -9.50 17.70 -11.16
C GLN A 316 -10.93 18.19 -11.43
N PRO A 317 -11.67 18.65 -10.40
CA PRO A 317 -13.02 19.21 -10.56
C PRO A 317 -13.07 20.39 -11.54
N GLU A 318 -12.13 21.33 -11.43
CA GLU A 318 -12.06 22.55 -12.26
C GLU A 318 -11.13 22.39 -13.48
N LYS A 319 -10.70 21.16 -13.79
CA LYS A 319 -9.66 20.88 -14.80
C LYS A 319 -8.40 21.75 -14.63
N THR A 320 -8.12 22.11 -13.39
CA THR A 320 -7.03 23.00 -13.00
C THR A 320 -6.25 22.38 -11.86
N ILE A 321 -4.91 22.39 -11.97
CA ILE A 321 -4.02 22.06 -10.85
C ILE A 321 -3.36 23.37 -10.42
N HIS A 322 -3.72 23.87 -9.24
CA HIS A 322 -3.21 25.15 -8.75
C HIS A 322 -1.70 25.10 -8.47
N TYR A 323 -1.02 26.21 -8.69
CA TYR A 323 0.41 26.31 -8.37
C TYR A 323 0.72 26.00 -6.91
N GLY A 324 -0.19 26.31 -5.99
CA GLY A 324 -0.06 25.94 -4.58
C GLY A 324 0.05 24.43 -4.36
N GLN A 325 -0.66 23.60 -5.13
CA GLN A 325 -0.60 22.14 -5.03
C GLN A 325 0.75 21.61 -5.54
N ILE A 326 1.26 22.18 -6.64
CA ILE A 326 2.56 21.82 -7.18
C ILE A 326 3.70 22.24 -6.25
N ASN A 327 3.63 23.46 -5.71
CA ASN A 327 4.62 23.96 -4.74
C ASN A 327 4.62 23.10 -3.47
N ALA A 328 3.45 22.66 -2.99
CA ALA A 328 3.39 21.74 -1.85
C ALA A 328 4.12 20.41 -2.10
N ILE A 329 4.08 19.89 -3.34
CA ILE A 329 4.87 18.70 -3.73
C ILE A 329 6.37 19.03 -3.70
N ILE A 330 6.77 20.16 -4.28
CA ILE A 330 8.18 20.58 -4.34
C ILE A 330 8.74 20.80 -2.93
N ASP A 331 8.01 21.52 -2.08
CA ASP A 331 8.39 21.77 -0.69
C ASP A 331 8.54 20.47 0.10
N SER A 332 7.58 19.54 -0.04
CA SER A 332 7.63 18.25 0.65
C SER A 332 8.75 17.35 0.12
N ALA A 333 8.98 17.32 -1.20
CA ALA A 333 10.10 16.62 -1.81
C ALA A 333 11.46 17.22 -1.40
N GLY A 334 11.52 18.53 -1.21
CA GLY A 334 12.69 19.24 -0.69
C GLY A 334 13.03 18.84 0.74
N LYS A 335 12.03 18.75 1.63
CA LYS A 335 12.22 18.25 3.02
C LYS A 335 12.75 16.82 3.06
N LEU A 336 12.27 15.99 2.12
CA LEU A 336 12.73 14.61 1.93
C LEU A 336 14.06 14.49 1.16
N GLN A 337 14.69 15.62 0.81
CA GLN A 337 15.95 15.66 0.05
C GLN A 337 15.90 14.87 -1.27
N LEU A 338 14.71 14.74 -1.87
CA LEU A 338 14.51 14.05 -3.16
C LEU A 338 14.89 14.92 -4.35
N LEU A 339 15.04 16.23 -4.12
CA LEU A 339 15.43 17.21 -5.13
C LEU A 339 16.96 17.33 -5.21
N PRO A 340 17.53 17.68 -6.38
CA PRO A 340 18.97 17.85 -6.52
C PRO A 340 19.51 18.89 -5.53
N ALA A 341 20.47 18.50 -4.68
CA ALA A 341 20.99 19.33 -3.59
C ALA A 341 21.56 20.70 -4.02
N LYS A 342 21.89 20.86 -5.30
CA LYS A 342 22.46 22.09 -5.87
C LYS A 342 21.40 23.15 -6.22
N LEU A 343 20.12 22.80 -6.23
CA LEU A 343 19.05 23.70 -6.65
C LEU A 343 18.35 24.32 -5.43
N ARG A 344 18.22 25.65 -5.42
CA ARG A 344 17.40 26.36 -4.42
C ARG A 344 15.93 26.11 -4.70
N LEU A 345 15.12 25.85 -3.66
CA LEU A 345 13.67 25.63 -3.80
C LEU A 345 12.97 26.79 -4.53
N SER A 346 13.34 28.04 -4.24
CA SER A 346 12.81 29.22 -4.92
C SER A 346 13.08 29.24 -6.43
N SER A 347 14.23 28.72 -6.86
CA SER A 347 14.58 28.58 -8.27
C SER A 347 13.72 27.51 -8.94
N ILE A 348 13.44 26.40 -8.25
CA ILE A 348 12.57 25.34 -8.76
C ILE A 348 11.13 25.88 -8.89
N HIS A 349 10.60 26.58 -7.89
CA HIS A 349 9.26 27.21 -7.97
C HIS A 349 9.14 28.14 -9.18
N SER A 350 10.14 29.02 -9.37
CA SER A 350 10.15 29.97 -10.48
C SER A 350 10.22 29.26 -11.84
N LEU A 351 11.09 28.24 -11.95
CA LEU A 351 11.26 27.46 -13.17
C LEU A 351 9.98 26.69 -13.53
N VAL A 352 9.38 26.00 -12.55
CA VAL A 352 8.16 25.22 -12.74
C VAL A 352 7.02 26.11 -13.22
N LYS A 353 6.85 27.29 -12.62
CA LYS A 353 5.85 28.26 -13.07
C LYS A 353 6.08 28.67 -14.53
N VAL A 354 7.31 29.06 -14.88
CA VAL A 354 7.64 29.50 -16.26
C VAL A 354 7.42 28.37 -17.27
N VAL A 355 7.86 27.15 -16.96
CA VAL A 355 7.71 25.98 -17.83
C VAL A 355 6.24 25.62 -18.00
N PHE A 356 5.46 25.61 -16.92
CA PHE A 356 4.05 25.26 -16.99
C PHE A 356 3.19 26.34 -17.64
N ASP A 357 3.43 27.62 -17.35
CA ASP A 357 2.76 28.71 -18.07
C ASP A 357 3.04 28.63 -19.58
N LYS A 358 4.24 28.19 -19.98
CA LYS A 358 4.60 28.01 -21.39
C LYS A 358 3.91 26.81 -22.04
N ILE A 359 3.81 25.67 -21.34
CA ILE A 359 3.28 24.41 -21.87
C ILE A 359 1.75 24.33 -21.78
N PHE A 360 1.18 24.78 -20.67
CA PHE A 360 -0.23 24.60 -20.29
C PHE A 360 -1.02 25.91 -20.18
N GLY A 361 -0.35 27.07 -20.19
CA GLY A 361 -1.05 28.34 -20.14
C GLY A 361 -1.76 28.66 -21.48
N ASP A 362 -2.79 29.50 -21.41
CA ASP A 362 -3.61 29.91 -22.55
C ASP A 362 -2.76 30.37 -23.74
N SER A 363 -2.78 29.58 -24.82
CA SER A 363 -1.98 29.83 -26.02
C SER A 363 -2.35 31.14 -26.72
N SER A 364 -3.57 31.65 -26.50
CA SER A 364 -4.05 32.91 -27.07
C SER A 364 -3.47 34.15 -26.37
N ILE A 365 -2.99 34.01 -25.13
CA ILE A 365 -2.35 35.08 -24.37
C ILE A 365 -0.83 34.93 -24.48
N ALA A 366 -0.13 36.05 -24.75
CA ALA A 366 1.33 36.06 -24.76
C ALA A 366 1.88 35.53 -23.43
N PRO A 367 2.91 34.66 -23.41
CA PRO A 367 3.39 33.99 -22.18
C PRO A 367 3.65 34.92 -20.99
N ARG A 368 4.08 36.16 -21.26
CA ARG A 368 4.39 37.19 -20.27
C ARG A 368 3.16 37.70 -19.49
N ASN A 369 1.98 37.56 -20.09
CA ASN A 369 0.71 38.10 -19.60
C ASN A 369 -0.23 37.01 -19.09
N ARG A 370 0.19 35.74 -19.11
CA ARG A 370 -0.60 34.63 -18.57
C ARG A 370 -0.62 34.72 -17.05
N GLN A 371 -1.78 35.10 -16.50
CA GLN A 371 -2.05 35.02 -15.07
C GLN A 371 -2.92 33.80 -14.79
N SER A 372 -2.39 32.61 -15.05
CA SER A 372 -3.11 31.39 -14.70
C SER A 372 -2.94 31.10 -13.20
N PRO A 373 -4.01 30.74 -12.46
CA PRO A 373 -3.88 30.28 -11.09
C PRO A 373 -3.17 28.91 -10.97
N GLY A 374 -2.92 28.23 -12.10
CA GLY A 374 -2.28 26.92 -12.14
C GLY A 374 -2.10 26.35 -13.55
N LEU A 375 -1.95 25.04 -13.66
CA LEU A 375 -2.02 24.33 -14.92
C LEU A 375 -3.49 24.22 -15.32
N THR A 376 -3.85 24.71 -16.49
CA THR A 376 -5.19 24.59 -17.09
C THR A 376 -5.12 23.74 -18.36
N ARG A 377 -6.26 23.24 -18.83
CA ARG A 377 -6.33 22.45 -20.06
C ARG A 377 -6.13 23.29 -21.32
#